data_AF-A0A7C3I7W3-F1
#
_entry.id   AF-A0A7C3I7W3-F1
#
_cell.length_a   1.000
_cell.length_b   1.000
_cell.length_c   1.000
_cell.angle_alpha   90.00
_cell.angle_beta   90.00
_cell.angle_gamma   90.00
#
_symmetry.space_group_name_H-M   'P 1'
#
loop_
_entity.id
_entity.type
_entity.pdbx_description
1 polymer ?
#
loop_
_entity_poly.entity_id
_entity_poly.type
_entity_poly.pdbx_seq_one_letter_code
_entity_poly.pdbx_strand_id
1 'polypeptide(L)'
;MKKIIAASLIVGVLFAAAILISVRASADTPVDTSQKVVPIISLGSGLRVGAALVAGEDKQVEKVKAVAQLEGEIGAHLRIRALVPVETEDVIKNIRRVPGTSVIAFADVKL
;
A
#
# COMPACT_ATOMS: atom_id res chain seq x y z
N MET A 1 11.97 6.30 -25.35
CA MET A 1 11.31 6.62 -24.05
C MET A 1 10.19 5.64 -23.64
N LYS A 2 9.52 4.91 -24.55
CA LYS A 2 8.45 3.94 -24.19
C LYS A 2 8.90 2.64 -23.49
N LYS A 3 10.19 2.27 -23.54
CA LYS A 3 10.68 0.97 -23.03
C LYS A 3 10.87 0.92 -21.49
N ILE A 4 11.01 2.06 -20.83
CA ILE A 4 11.31 2.12 -19.38
C ILE A 4 10.04 1.91 -18.54
N ILE A 5 8.88 2.39 -19.02
CA ILE A 5 7.59 2.24 -18.33
C ILE A 5 7.13 0.78 -18.29
N ALA A 6 7.36 0.03 -19.38
CA ALA A 6 7.06 -1.41 -19.43
C ALA A 6 7.96 -2.24 -18.49
N ALA A 7 9.24 -1.88 -18.37
CA ALA A 7 10.18 -2.57 -17.48
C ALA A 7 9.85 -2.33 -16.00
N SER A 8 9.46 -1.11 -15.62
CA SER A 8 9.07 -0.80 -14.23
C SER A 8 7.76 -1.49 -13.82
N LEU A 9 6.82 -1.67 -14.74
CA LEU A 9 5.57 -2.39 -14.49
C LEU A 9 5.82 -3.89 -14.28
N ILE A 10 6.70 -4.49 -15.09
CA ILE A 10 7.06 -5.92 -14.98
C ILE A 10 7.84 -6.19 -13.70
N VAL A 11 8.79 -5.31 -13.32
CA VAL A 11 9.51 -5.41 -12.04
C VAL A 11 8.55 -5.23 -10.86
N GLY A 12 7.61 -4.28 -10.92
CA GLY A 12 6.60 -4.09 -9.88
C GLY A 12 5.67 -5.30 -9.70
N VAL A 13 5.21 -5.91 -10.80
CA VAL A 13 4.35 -7.11 -10.77
C VAL A 13 5.10 -8.35 -10.28
N LEU A 14 6.37 -8.55 -10.70
CA LEU A 14 7.19 -9.65 -10.20
C LEU A 14 7.53 -9.49 -8.70
N PHE A 15 7.80 -8.26 -8.25
CA PHE A 15 8.13 -8.00 -6.86
C PHE A 15 6.90 -8.19 -5.94
N ALA A 16 5.72 -7.78 -6.39
CA ALA A 16 4.46 -8.06 -5.68
C ALA A 16 4.16 -9.58 -5.60
N ALA A 17 4.40 -10.32 -6.68
CA ALA A 17 4.21 -11.78 -6.70
C ALA A 17 5.21 -12.52 -5.81
N ALA A 18 6.47 -12.07 -5.74
CA ALA A 18 7.49 -12.67 -4.87
C ALA A 18 7.18 -12.46 -3.38
N ILE A 19 6.71 -11.27 -3.00
CA ILE A 19 6.28 -10.98 -1.62
C ILE A 19 5.07 -11.85 -1.23
N LEU A 20 4.13 -12.07 -2.15
CA LEU A 20 2.95 -12.90 -1.90
C LEU A 20 3.31 -14.37 -1.61
N ILE A 21 4.37 -14.90 -2.22
CA ILE A 21 4.81 -16.29 -2.03
C ILE A 21 5.57 -16.46 -0.71
N SER A 22 6.46 -15.52 -0.35
CA SER A 22 7.26 -15.62 0.89
C SER A 22 6.45 -15.38 2.16
N VAL A 23 5.42 -14.53 2.13
CA VAL A 23 4.57 -14.22 3.29
C VAL A 23 3.60 -15.35 3.63
N ARG A 24 3.20 -16.16 2.65
CA ARG A 24 2.29 -17.31 2.85
C ARG A 24 2.91 -18.48 3.64
N ALA A 25 4.22 -18.44 3.90
CA ALA A 25 4.94 -19.52 4.59
C ALA A 25 4.90 -19.40 6.13
N SER A 26 4.20 -18.42 6.72
CA SER A 26 4.32 -18.12 8.17
C SER A 26 3.01 -17.98 8.96
N ALA A 27 1.86 -18.45 8.47
CA ALA A 27 0.59 -18.33 9.21
C ALA A 27 -0.11 -19.68 9.41
N ASP A 28 0.30 -20.39 10.46
CA ASP A 28 -0.40 -21.57 10.99
C ASP A 28 -0.85 -21.28 12.44
N THR A 29 -1.59 -20.18 12.63
CA THR A 29 -2.21 -19.80 13.91
C THR A 29 -3.69 -19.48 13.67
N PRO A 30 -4.65 -20.08 14.38
CA PRO A 30 -6.09 -19.96 14.12
C PRO A 30 -6.66 -18.64 14.65
N VAL A 31 -6.15 -17.52 14.13
CA VAL A 31 -6.74 -16.19 14.26
C VAL A 31 -6.91 -15.69 12.84
N ASP A 32 -8.16 -15.49 12.40
CA ASP A 32 -8.61 -15.19 11.03
C ASP A 32 -8.04 -13.82 10.53
N THR A 33 -6.72 -13.77 10.38
CA THR A 33 -5.95 -12.55 10.13
C THR A 33 -5.34 -12.65 8.75
N SER A 34 -6.07 -12.15 7.76
CA SER A 34 -5.58 -12.05 6.40
C SER A 34 -4.60 -10.89 6.21
N GLN A 35 -3.80 -11.03 5.16
CA GLN A 35 -2.85 -10.03 4.71
C GLN A 35 -2.97 -9.85 3.20
N LYS A 36 -2.81 -8.61 2.75
CA LYS A 36 -2.93 -8.27 1.32
C LYS A 36 -1.99 -7.13 0.95
N VAL A 37 -1.37 -7.25 -0.22
CA VAL A 37 -0.58 -6.17 -0.83
C VAL A 37 -1.50 -5.31 -1.68
N VAL A 38 -1.49 -3.99 -1.44
CA VAL A 38 -2.32 -3.00 -2.14
C VAL A 38 -1.48 -1.80 -2.58
N PRO A 39 -1.86 -1.09 -3.66
CA PRO A 39 -1.13 0.10 -4.10
C PRO A 39 -1.23 1.25 -3.09
N ILE A 40 -0.17 2.05 -3.02
CA ILE A 40 -0.15 3.31 -2.29
C ILE A 40 -0.46 4.45 -3.24
N ILE A 41 -1.39 5.31 -2.85
CA ILE A 41 -1.78 6.48 -3.62
C ILE A 41 -1.44 7.72 -2.80
N SER A 42 -0.48 8.51 -3.29
CA SER A 42 -0.03 9.72 -2.62
C SER A 42 -0.97 10.89 -2.91
N LEU A 43 -1.42 11.54 -1.84
CA LEU A 43 -2.22 12.76 -1.86
C LEU A 43 -1.28 13.94 -1.54
N GLY A 44 -0.52 14.42 -2.53
CA GLY A 44 0.47 15.48 -2.30
C GLY A 44 1.40 15.81 -3.46
N SER A 45 2.55 16.41 -3.14
CA SER A 45 3.55 16.91 -4.09
C SER A 45 4.48 15.80 -4.60
N GLY A 46 3.94 14.94 -5.46
CA GLY A 46 4.71 13.99 -6.25
C GLY A 46 3.96 12.69 -6.51
N LEU A 47 4.03 12.19 -7.74
CA LEU A 47 3.50 10.86 -8.08
C LEU A 47 4.44 9.80 -7.51
N ARG A 48 4.16 9.31 -6.31
CA ARG A 48 4.86 8.15 -5.73
C ARG A 48 4.09 6.88 -6.07
N VAL A 49 4.82 5.91 -6.60
CA VAL A 49 4.29 4.58 -6.89
C VAL A 49 4.89 3.63 -5.85
N GLY A 50 4.03 2.97 -5.11
CA GLY A 50 4.43 2.04 -4.06
C GLY A 50 3.36 1.01 -3.78
N ALA A 51 3.73 0.03 -2.97
CA ALA A 51 2.83 -1.02 -2.49
C ALA A 51 2.95 -1.14 -0.97
N ALA A 52 1.82 -1.33 -0.31
CA ALA A 52 1.70 -1.53 1.11
C ALA A 52 1.13 -2.91 1.40
N LEU A 53 1.69 -3.59 2.40
CA LEU A 53 1.14 -4.79 2.98
C LEU A 53 0.22 -4.38 4.14
N VAL A 54 -1.05 -4.78 4.03
CA VAL A 54 -2.10 -4.48 5.00
C VAL A 54 -2.56 -5.77 5.66
N ALA A 55 -2.77 -5.73 6.97
CA ALA A 55 -3.25 -6.86 7.76
C ALA A 55 -4.48 -6.47 8.59
N GLY A 56 -5.33 -7.45 8.91
CA GLY A 56 -6.56 -7.29 9.68
C GLY A 56 -7.50 -8.49 9.54
N GLU A 57 -8.74 -8.35 10.02
CA GLU A 57 -9.79 -9.35 9.80
C GLU A 57 -10.05 -9.52 8.29
N ASP A 58 -10.23 -10.76 7.82
CA ASP A 58 -10.42 -11.12 6.42
C ASP A 58 -11.42 -10.23 5.67
N LYS A 59 -12.61 -10.03 6.26
CA LYS A 59 -13.68 -9.21 5.67
C LYS A 59 -13.30 -7.75 5.52
N GLN A 60 -12.37 -7.25 6.32
CA GLN A 60 -11.92 -5.86 6.25
C GLN A 60 -10.75 -5.74 5.27
N VAL A 61 -9.79 -6.67 5.32
CA VAL A 61 -8.64 -6.69 4.39
C VAL A 61 -9.10 -6.82 2.93
N GLU A 62 -10.14 -7.60 2.68
CA GLU A 62 -10.71 -7.73 1.34
C GLU A 62 -11.23 -6.39 0.79
N LYS A 63 -11.84 -5.56 1.64
CA LYS A 63 -12.36 -4.23 1.27
C LYS A 63 -11.25 -3.22 0.97
N VAL A 64 -10.04 -3.43 1.47
CA VAL A 64 -8.92 -2.52 1.21
C VAL A 64 -8.52 -2.61 -0.26
N LYS A 65 -8.67 -1.49 -0.97
CA LYS A 65 -8.30 -1.36 -2.38
C LYS A 65 -6.98 -0.63 -2.57
N ALA A 66 -6.71 0.35 -1.71
CA ALA A 66 -5.50 1.14 -1.74
C ALA A 66 -5.13 1.63 -0.33
N VAL A 67 -3.91 2.17 -0.20
CA VAL A 67 -3.49 2.94 0.97
C VAL A 67 -3.29 4.38 0.55
N ALA A 68 -4.05 5.29 1.16
CA ALA A 68 -3.86 6.73 1.00
C ALA A 68 -2.62 7.16 1.79
N GLN A 69 -1.68 7.82 1.13
CA GLN A 69 -0.51 8.42 1.77
C GLN A 69 -0.66 9.94 1.82
N LEU A 70 -0.75 10.46 3.04
CA LEU A 70 -0.72 11.88 3.34
C LEU A 70 0.70 12.24 3.76
N GLU A 71 1.28 13.26 3.11
CA GLU A 71 2.61 13.75 3.45
C GLU A 71 2.54 15.15 4.00
N GLY A 72 3.30 15.41 5.07
CA GLY A 72 3.50 16.73 5.64
C GLY A 72 4.96 16.95 5.97
N GLU A 73 5.40 18.21 5.85
CA GLU A 73 6.72 18.64 6.29
C GLU A 73 6.55 19.55 7.51
N ILE A 74 7.24 19.23 8.61
CA ILE A 74 7.31 20.12 9.78
C ILE A 74 8.70 20.74 9.78
N GLY A 75 8.77 22.02 9.42
CA GLY A 75 10.04 22.72 9.22
C GLY A 75 10.83 22.16 8.02
N ALA A 76 12.14 22.39 8.02
CA ALA A 76 12.99 22.04 6.87
C ALA A 76 13.50 20.57 6.87
N HIS A 77 13.35 19.82 7.96
CA HIS A 77 14.06 18.55 8.14
C HIS A 77 13.17 17.36 8.51
N LEU A 78 11.94 17.57 8.98
CA LEU A 78 11.06 16.48 9.41
C LEU A 78 9.96 16.24 8.39
N ARG A 79 9.93 15.01 7.84
CA ARG A 79 8.87 14.54 6.97
C ARG A 79 8.00 13.53 7.70
N ILE A 80 6.70 13.80 7.76
CA ILE A 80 5.72 12.91 8.35
C ILE A 80 4.90 12.30 7.24
N ARG A 81 4.65 10.99 7.36
CA ARG A 81 3.79 10.24 6.44
C ARG A 81 2.72 9.55 7.25
N ALA A 82 1.46 9.80 6.91
CA ALA A 82 0.33 9.04 7.42
C ALA A 82 -0.17 8.12 6.31
N LEU A 83 -0.25 6.82 6.63
CA LEU A 83 -0.74 5.79 5.73
C LEU A 83 -2.11 5.33 6.23
N VAL A 84 -3.12 5.41 5.36
CA VAL A 84 -4.51 5.10 5.71
C VAL A 84 -5.06 4.08 4.72
N PRO A 85 -5.40 2.85 5.15
CA PRO A 85 -6.09 1.88 4.31
C PRO A 85 -7.49 2.37 3.94
N VAL A 86 -7.82 2.30 2.65
CA VAL A 86 -9.09 2.80 2.10
C VAL A 86 -9.77 1.79 1.17
N GLU A 87 -11.09 1.87 1.07
CA GLU A 87 -11.91 1.02 0.22
C GLU A 87 -12.12 1.55 -1.21
N THR A 88 -11.35 2.55 -1.60
CA THR A 88 -11.46 3.26 -2.88
C THR A 88 -10.09 3.61 -3.44
N GLU A 89 -9.98 3.59 -4.76
CA GLU A 89 -8.79 4.05 -5.48
C GLU A 89 -8.86 5.58 -5.72
N ASP A 90 -10.05 6.17 -5.76
CA ASP A 90 -10.23 7.63 -5.84
C ASP A 90 -10.17 8.24 -4.44
N VAL A 91 -8.93 8.36 -3.94
CA VAL A 91 -8.61 8.94 -2.63
C VAL A 91 -8.69 10.46 -2.59
N ILE A 92 -8.83 11.14 -3.73
CA ILE A 92 -8.91 12.62 -3.76
C ILE A 92 -10.34 13.09 -3.51
N LYS A 93 -11.34 12.39 -4.08
CA LYS A 93 -12.74 12.82 -3.99
C LYS A 93 -13.51 12.19 -2.83
N ASN A 94 -13.13 11.00 -2.39
CA ASN A 94 -13.90 10.28 -1.39
C ASN A 94 -13.02 9.34 -0.56
N ILE A 95 -12.44 9.84 0.54
CA ILE A 95 -11.66 9.00 1.46
C ILE A 95 -12.61 8.21 2.35
N ARG A 96 -12.71 6.90 2.11
CA ARG A 96 -13.40 5.96 2.99
C ARG A 96 -12.40 5.00 3.59
N ARG A 97 -12.04 5.22 4.85
CA ARG A 97 -11.08 4.37 5.56
C ARG A 97 -11.71 3.02 5.88
N VAL A 98 -10.90 1.96 5.89
CA VAL A 98 -11.33 0.65 6.38
C VAL A 98 -10.86 0.47 7.83
N PRO A 99 -11.75 0.56 8.83
CA PRO A 99 -11.37 0.33 10.23
C PRO A 99 -10.99 -1.14 10.49
N GLY A 100 -10.18 -1.39 11.52
CA GLY A 100 -9.73 -2.74 11.86
C GLY A 100 -8.63 -3.28 10.92
N THR A 101 -8.03 -2.41 10.11
CA THR A 101 -6.90 -2.75 9.24
C THR A 101 -5.71 -1.81 9.49
N SER A 102 -4.50 -2.34 9.31
CA SER A 102 -3.25 -1.62 9.57
C SER A 102 -2.22 -1.92 8.49
N VAL A 103 -1.37 -0.94 8.17
CA VAL A 103 -0.21 -1.14 7.31
C VAL A 103 0.93 -1.73 8.14
N ILE A 104 1.43 -2.89 7.73
CA ILE A 104 2.53 -3.59 8.42
C ILE A 104 3.87 -3.43 7.71
N ALA A 105 3.85 -3.22 6.40
CA ALA A 105 5.04 -2.92 5.61
C ALA A 105 4.66 -2.10 4.38
N PHE A 106 5.61 -1.35 3.84
CA PHE A 106 5.44 -0.68 2.56
C PHE A 106 6.77 -0.54 1.83
N ALA A 107 6.69 -0.45 0.50
CA ALA A 107 7.79 -0.10 -0.36
C ALA A 107 7.34 1.02 -1.29
N ASP A 108 8.07 2.12 -1.33
CA ASP A 108 7.83 3.23 -2.25
C ASP A 108 9.08 3.50 -3.11
N VAL A 109 8.85 3.78 -4.39
CA VAL A 109 9.90 4.22 -5.30
C VAL A 109 9.65 5.67 -5.64
N LYS A 110 10.68 6.50 -5.45
CA LYS A 110 10.67 7.88 -5.92
C LYS A 110 11.03 7.88 -7.40
N LEU A 111 10.10 8.35 -8.23
CA LEU A 111 10.30 8.59 -9.66
C LEU A 111 10.85 9.99 -9.92
#